data_AF-A0A0J5FW16-F1
#
_entry.id   AF-A0A0J5FW16-F1
#
_cell.length_a   1.000
_cell.length_b   1.000
_cell.length_c   1.000
_cell.angle_alpha   90.00
_cell.angle_beta   90.00
_cell.angle_gamma   90.00
#
_symmetry.space_group_name_H-M   'P 1'
#
loop_
_entity.id
_entity.type
_entity.pdbx_description
1 polymer ?
#
loop_
_entity_poly.entity_id
_entity_poly.type
_entity_poly.pdbx_seq_one_letter_code
_entity_poly.pdbx_strand_id
1 'polypeptide(L)'
;MKKNAVMMVTILIVSSFMVGCSQPKSSAERNAKHFVYASNDDFDPNFRTKIYDSIQLSVPYFEQFWQLGKKDREAGMTPEDAQKRVSYFNSDEFLNSIHRKSWFAGKAYNEAASPKWLKAMSEAISATYTDGYKGRN
;
A
#
# COMPACT_ATOMS: atom_id res chain seq x y z
N MET A 1 -30.12 -25.23 -37.86
CA MET A 1 -30.28 -24.54 -36.57
C MET A 1 -29.30 -24.99 -35.49
N LYS A 2 -29.07 -26.30 -35.28
CA LYS A 2 -28.15 -26.82 -34.23
C LYS A 2 -26.68 -26.38 -34.36
N LYS A 3 -26.12 -26.27 -35.58
CA LYS A 3 -24.73 -25.83 -35.81
C LYS A 3 -24.48 -24.38 -35.39
N ASN A 4 -25.47 -23.50 -35.59
CA ASN A 4 -25.37 -22.07 -35.25
C ASN A 4 -25.45 -21.85 -33.74
N ALA A 5 -26.22 -22.69 -33.03
CA ALA A 5 -26.30 -22.67 -31.57
C ALA A 5 -24.99 -23.14 -30.93
N VAL A 6 -24.37 -24.21 -31.47
CA VAL A 6 -23.04 -24.66 -31.00
C VAL A 6 -21.98 -23.59 -31.25
N MET A 7 -21.96 -22.97 -32.45
CA MET A 7 -21.00 -21.91 -32.76
C MET A 7 -21.17 -20.67 -31.86
N MET A 8 -22.40 -20.27 -31.53
CA MET A 8 -22.64 -19.16 -30.59
C MET A 8 -22.25 -19.50 -29.14
N VAL A 9 -22.49 -20.74 -28.69
CA VAL A 9 -22.09 -21.18 -27.35
C VAL A 9 -20.57 -21.23 -27.21
N THR A 10 -19.85 -21.66 -28.24
CA THR A 10 -18.37 -21.68 -28.22
C THR A 10 -17.78 -20.27 -28.19
N ILE A 11 -18.38 -19.30 -28.88
CA ILE A 11 -17.92 -17.89 -28.88
C ILE A 11 -18.14 -17.26 -27.49
N LEU A 12 -19.27 -17.53 -26.83
CA LEU A 12 -19.59 -17.02 -25.50
C LEU A 12 -18.62 -17.53 -24.42
N ILE A 13 -18.23 -18.81 -24.47
CA ILE A 13 -17.30 -19.41 -23.50
C ILE A 13 -15.88 -18.85 -23.65
N VAL A 14 -15.42 -18.61 -24.88
CA VAL A 14 -14.07 -18.04 -25.13
C VAL A 14 -13.98 -16.58 -24.70
N SER A 15 -15.06 -15.80 -24.80
CA SER A 15 -15.09 -14.41 -24.30
C SER A 15 -15.07 -14.29 -22.76
N SER A 16 -15.47 -15.33 -22.01
CA SER A 16 -15.43 -15.32 -20.55
C SER A 16 -14.03 -15.51 -19.95
N PHE A 17 -13.05 -15.96 -20.73
CA PHE A 17 -11.65 -16.10 -20.29
C PHE A 17 -10.80 -14.86 -20.52
N MET A 18 -11.37 -13.78 -21.07
CA MET A 18 -10.73 -12.47 -21.16
C MET A 18 -11.10 -11.53 -19.99
N VAL A 19 -11.27 -12.07 -18.78
CA VAL A 19 -11.01 -11.29 -17.58
C VAL A 19 -9.49 -11.29 -17.39
N GLY A 20 -8.81 -10.46 -18.19
CA GLY A 20 -7.38 -10.23 -18.05
C GLY A 20 -7.04 -9.92 -16.59
N CYS A 21 -5.86 -10.38 -16.15
CA CYS A 21 -5.33 -10.36 -14.79
C CYS A 21 -5.22 -8.96 -14.14
N SER A 22 -6.30 -8.22 -14.00
CA SER A 22 -6.40 -7.09 -13.09
C SER A 22 -7.02 -7.59 -11.78
N GLN A 23 -6.26 -8.36 -11.00
CA GLN A 23 -6.65 -8.51 -9.60
C GLN A 23 -6.68 -7.11 -8.98
N PRO A 24 -7.79 -6.72 -8.31
CA PRO A 24 -7.83 -5.45 -7.63
C PRO A 24 -6.70 -5.46 -6.59
N LYS A 25 -5.74 -4.56 -6.75
CA LYS A 25 -4.66 -4.39 -5.78
C LYS A 25 -5.28 -4.08 -4.43
N SER A 26 -4.81 -4.74 -3.38
CA SER A 26 -5.23 -4.42 -2.02
C SER A 26 -4.94 -2.96 -1.68
N SER A 27 -5.59 -2.44 -0.64
CA SER A 27 -5.35 -1.07 -0.18
C SER A 27 -3.87 -0.92 0.23
N ALA A 28 -3.32 -1.92 0.90
CA ALA A 28 -1.91 -1.97 1.24
C ALA A 28 -1.01 -1.91 -0.01
N GLU A 29 -1.31 -2.65 -1.06
CA GLU A 29 -0.54 -2.61 -2.32
C GLU A 29 -0.63 -1.27 -3.04
N ARG A 30 -1.83 -0.66 -3.10
CA ARG A 30 -2.00 0.66 -3.70
C ARG A 30 -1.21 1.71 -2.93
N ASN A 31 -1.37 1.77 -1.61
CA ASN A 31 -0.71 2.75 -0.77
C ASN A 31 0.80 2.52 -0.69
N ALA A 32 1.28 1.26 -0.70
CA ALA A 32 2.70 0.92 -0.85
C ALA A 32 3.27 1.45 -2.17
N LYS A 33 2.55 1.26 -3.28
CA LYS A 33 2.94 1.83 -4.58
C LYS A 33 3.03 3.34 -4.51
N HIS A 34 2.00 4.01 -4.00
CA HIS A 34 2.00 5.48 -3.88
C HIS A 34 3.16 5.97 -3.02
N PHE A 35 3.40 5.35 -1.87
CA PHE A 35 4.52 5.64 -0.99
C PHE A 35 5.85 5.55 -1.71
N VAL A 36 6.18 4.40 -2.32
CA VAL A 36 7.48 4.18 -2.97
C VAL A 36 7.74 5.22 -4.06
N TYR A 37 6.75 5.56 -4.89
CA TYR A 37 6.92 6.59 -5.91
C TYR A 37 7.06 8.00 -5.31
N ALA A 38 6.28 8.34 -4.28
CA ALA A 38 6.31 9.65 -3.65
C ALA A 38 7.58 9.89 -2.83
N SER A 39 8.11 8.84 -2.21
CA SER A 39 9.32 8.89 -1.38
C SER A 39 10.61 8.75 -2.17
N ASN A 40 10.56 8.24 -3.40
CA ASN A 40 11.77 7.99 -4.19
C ASN A 40 12.52 9.30 -4.49
N ASP A 41 13.83 9.29 -4.23
CA ASP A 41 14.72 10.43 -4.40
C ASP A 41 16.02 10.03 -5.12
N ASP A 42 15.92 9.05 -6.04
CA ASP A 42 17.02 8.56 -6.89
C ASP A 42 17.73 9.72 -7.63
N PHE A 43 18.70 10.32 -6.97
CA PHE A 43 19.55 11.39 -7.50
C PHE A 43 20.93 10.87 -7.93
N ASP A 44 21.38 9.74 -7.38
CA ASP A 44 22.67 9.14 -7.74
C ASP A 44 22.61 8.50 -9.13
N PRO A 45 23.43 8.91 -10.10
CA PRO A 45 23.42 8.33 -11.44
C PRO A 45 23.84 6.85 -11.48
N ASN A 46 24.54 6.35 -10.45
CA ASN A 46 25.05 4.98 -10.38
C ASN A 46 24.07 4.00 -9.72
N PHE A 47 23.09 4.50 -8.96
CA PHE A 47 22.15 3.66 -8.22
C PHE A 47 20.72 4.02 -8.57
N ARG A 48 19.84 3.01 -8.63
CA ARG A 48 18.41 3.21 -8.82
C ARG A 48 17.63 2.36 -7.84
N THR A 49 16.56 2.92 -7.30
CA THR A 49 15.61 2.19 -6.49
C THR A 49 14.95 1.10 -7.34
N LYS A 50 14.97 -0.13 -6.82
CA LYS A 50 14.24 -1.25 -7.42
C LYS A 50 12.76 -1.12 -7.10
N ILE A 51 12.06 -0.25 -7.83
CA ILE A 51 10.68 0.15 -7.53
C ILE A 51 9.75 -1.04 -7.26
N TYR A 52 9.76 -2.06 -8.11
CA TYR A 52 8.89 -3.22 -7.93
C TYR A 52 9.17 -3.96 -6.60
N ASP A 53 10.44 -4.28 -6.34
CA ASP A 53 10.86 -4.97 -5.12
C ASP A 53 10.57 -4.11 -3.88
N SER A 54 10.84 -2.80 -3.96
CA SER A 54 10.52 -1.84 -2.89
C SER A 54 9.04 -1.80 -2.56
N ILE A 55 8.16 -1.87 -3.58
CA ILE A 55 6.72 -1.95 -3.37
C ILE A 55 6.38 -3.24 -2.64
N GLN A 56 6.83 -4.40 -3.15
CA GLN A 56 6.54 -5.71 -2.56
C GLN A 56 6.99 -5.80 -1.09
N LEU A 57 8.17 -5.27 -0.78
CA LEU A 57 8.69 -5.23 0.58
C LEU A 57 7.91 -4.27 1.50
N SER A 58 7.25 -3.26 0.94
CA SER A 58 6.46 -2.30 1.71
C SER A 58 5.04 -2.79 2.01
N VAL A 59 4.47 -3.69 1.19
CA VAL A 59 3.09 -4.18 1.35
C VAL A 59 2.80 -4.70 2.76
N PRO A 60 3.62 -5.59 3.36
CA PRO A 60 3.32 -6.13 4.69
C PRO A 60 3.31 -5.08 5.79
N TYR A 61 4.08 -4.00 5.63
CA TYR A 61 4.09 -2.89 6.57
C TYR A 61 2.77 -2.10 6.53
N PHE A 62 2.29 -1.77 5.33
CA PHE A 62 1.01 -1.07 5.15
C PHE A 62 -0.19 -1.95 5.52
N GLU A 63 -0.13 -3.24 5.25
CA GLU A 63 -1.19 -4.20 5.61
C GLU A 63 -1.53 -4.16 7.10
N GLN A 64 -0.53 -3.96 7.98
CA GLN A 64 -0.74 -3.83 9.43
C GLN A 64 -1.71 -2.68 9.77
N PHE A 65 -1.61 -1.55 9.06
CA PHE A 65 -2.48 -0.40 9.27
C PHE A 65 -3.88 -0.63 8.72
N TRP A 66 -4.01 -1.36 7.60
CA TRP A 66 -5.32 -1.78 7.10
C TRP A 66 -6.04 -2.69 8.11
N GLN A 67 -5.33 -3.70 8.62
CA GLN A 67 -5.87 -4.60 9.64
C GLN A 67 -6.20 -3.86 10.93
N LEU A 68 -5.39 -2.88 11.33
CA LEU A 68 -5.68 -2.02 12.48
C LEU A 68 -6.97 -1.22 12.29
N GLY A 69 -7.18 -0.60 11.13
CA GLY A 69 -8.42 0.12 10.82
C GLY A 69 -9.63 -0.80 10.84
N LYS A 70 -9.51 -1.98 10.22
CA LYS A 70 -10.57 -2.99 10.24
C LYS A 70 -10.92 -3.41 11.67
N LYS A 71 -9.90 -3.70 12.48
CA LYS A 71 -10.04 -4.11 13.89
C LYS A 71 -10.73 -3.02 14.72
N ASP A 72 -10.32 -1.76 14.55
CA ASP A 72 -10.91 -0.64 15.28
C ASP A 72 -12.39 -0.46 14.94
N ARG A 73 -12.75 -0.59 13.65
CA ARG A 73 -14.18 -0.60 13.25
C ARG A 73 -14.92 -1.76 13.91
N GLU A 74 -14.37 -2.97 13.88
CA GLU A 74 -14.98 -4.17 14.48
C GLU A 74 -15.13 -4.06 16.01
N ALA A 75 -14.25 -3.30 16.67
CA ALA A 75 -14.33 -2.97 18.08
C ALA A 75 -15.35 -1.86 18.41
N GLY A 76 -16.06 -1.32 17.41
CA GLY A 76 -17.04 -0.25 17.60
C GLY A 76 -16.43 1.13 17.80
N MET A 77 -15.17 1.35 17.41
CA MET A 77 -14.56 2.69 17.44
C MET A 77 -15.40 3.68 16.62
N THR A 78 -15.54 4.90 17.13
CA THR A 78 -16.27 5.97 16.44
C THR A 78 -15.45 6.54 15.28
N PRO A 79 -16.09 7.11 14.24
CA PRO A 79 -15.37 7.83 13.19
C PRO A 79 -14.48 8.95 13.72
N GLU A 80 -14.91 9.64 14.78
CA GLU A 80 -14.16 10.72 15.43
C GLU A 80 -12.89 10.21 16.09
N ASP A 81 -12.95 9.06 16.77
CA ASP A 81 -11.76 8.44 17.37
C ASP A 81 -10.82 7.86 16.32
N ALA A 82 -11.35 7.30 15.24
CA ALA A 82 -10.54 6.88 14.10
C ALA A 82 -9.81 8.07 13.46
N GLN A 83 -10.45 9.24 13.38
CA GLN A 83 -9.83 10.47 12.90
C GLN A 83 -8.72 10.96 13.84
N LYS A 84 -8.89 10.83 15.16
CA LYS A 84 -7.80 11.13 16.12
C LYS A 84 -6.58 10.23 15.90
N ARG A 85 -6.80 8.94 15.59
CA ARG A 85 -5.70 8.03 15.25
C ARG A 85 -5.00 8.44 13.95
N VAL A 86 -5.75 8.86 12.93
CA VAL A 86 -5.17 9.43 11.71
C VAL A 86 -4.34 10.68 12.03
N SER A 87 -4.83 11.57 12.89
CA SER A 87 -4.05 12.73 13.34
C SER A 87 -2.75 12.32 14.07
N TYR A 88 -2.79 11.26 14.88
CA TYR A 88 -1.59 10.71 15.52
C TYR A 88 -0.56 10.22 14.50
N PHE A 89 -0.97 9.58 13.41
CA PHE A 89 -0.04 9.15 12.35
C PHE A 89 0.67 10.29 11.62
N ASN A 90 0.16 11.52 11.76
CA ASN A 90 0.77 12.73 11.21
C ASN A 90 1.56 13.53 12.27
N SER A 91 1.65 13.03 13.50
CA SER A 91 2.39 13.68 14.59
C SER A 91 3.88 13.38 14.53
N ASP A 92 4.68 14.33 15.02
CA ASP A 92 6.12 14.14 15.18
C ASP A 92 6.45 12.96 16.11
N GLU A 93 5.61 12.71 17.13
CA GLU A 93 5.78 11.58 18.03
C GLU A 93 5.77 10.25 17.26
N PHE A 94 4.74 10.04 16.44
CA PHE A 94 4.65 8.83 15.62
C PHE A 94 5.76 8.78 14.57
N LEU A 95 5.99 9.87 13.85
CA LEU A 95 6.97 9.89 12.77
C LEU A 95 8.42 9.69 13.27
N ASN A 96 8.76 10.23 14.44
CA ASN A 96 10.07 10.00 15.06
C ASN A 96 10.23 8.59 15.64
N SER A 97 9.13 7.86 15.87
CA SER A 97 9.19 6.44 16.27
C SER A 97 9.60 5.52 15.12
N ILE A 98 9.52 5.99 13.86
CA ILE A 98 9.87 5.19 12.68
C ILE A 98 11.39 5.17 12.50
N HIS A 99 12.03 4.13 13.01
CA HIS A 99 13.47 3.95 12.87
C HIS A 99 13.84 3.34 11.51
N ARG A 100 14.64 4.07 10.73
CA ARG A 100 15.20 3.57 9.46
C ARG A 100 16.65 3.12 9.66
N LYS A 101 16.97 1.96 9.08
CA LYS A 101 18.32 1.44 9.00
C LYS A 101 18.69 1.19 7.54
N SER A 102 19.86 1.63 7.13
CA SER A 102 20.48 1.24 5.87
C SER A 102 21.59 0.24 6.12
N TRP A 103 21.75 -0.73 5.23
CA TRP A 103 22.84 -1.71 5.28
C TRP A 103 23.84 -1.42 4.18
N PHE A 104 25.10 -1.20 4.56
CA PHE A 104 26.18 -0.96 3.61
C PHE A 104 27.46 -1.62 4.10
N ALA A 105 28.17 -2.31 3.19
CA ALA A 105 29.45 -2.97 3.47
C ALA A 105 29.47 -3.82 4.77
N GLY A 106 28.39 -4.57 5.03
CA GLY A 106 28.29 -5.45 6.19
C GLY A 106 27.90 -4.76 7.51
N LYS A 107 27.58 -3.46 7.48
CA LYS A 107 27.24 -2.67 8.68
C LYS A 107 25.86 -2.01 8.52
N ALA A 108 25.15 -1.92 9.64
CA ALA A 108 23.90 -1.17 9.73
C ALA A 108 24.18 0.27 10.17
N TYR A 109 23.53 1.23 9.51
CA TYR A 109 23.61 2.65 9.82
C TYR A 109 22.21 3.17 10.13
N ASN A 110 22.10 4.06 11.12
CA ASN A 110 20.88 4.80 11.34
C ASN A 110 20.70 5.80 10.20
N GLU A 111 19.54 5.77 9.56
CA GLU A 111 19.25 6.64 8.44
C GLU A 111 18.21 7.68 8.87
N ALA A 112 18.55 8.96 8.74
CA ALA A 112 17.58 10.02 8.94
C ALA A 112 16.52 9.96 7.84
N ALA A 113 15.25 10.05 8.19
CA ALA A 113 14.18 10.19 7.21
C ALA A 113 14.14 11.61 6.67
N SER A 114 14.07 11.77 5.35
CA SER A 114 13.88 13.09 4.75
C SER A 114 12.45 13.60 4.99
N PRO A 115 12.20 14.92 4.99
CA PRO A 115 10.84 15.46 5.12
C PRO A 115 9.87 14.92 4.06
N LYS A 116 10.35 14.75 2.82
CA LYS A 116 9.60 14.14 1.71
C LYS A 116 9.19 12.70 2.03
N TRP A 117 10.13 11.91 2.56
CA TRP A 117 9.87 10.54 2.96
C TRP A 117 8.86 10.45 4.11
N LEU A 118 9.02 11.28 5.14
CA LEU A 118 8.12 11.30 6.31
C LEU A 118 6.69 11.67 5.90
N LYS A 119 6.54 12.67 5.04
CA LYS A 119 5.23 13.05 4.48
C LYS A 119 4.60 11.91 3.69
N ALA A 120 5.34 11.29 2.78
CA ALA A 120 4.83 10.17 1.99
C ALA A 120 4.43 8.98 2.88
N MET A 121 5.19 8.72 3.94
CA MET A 121 4.89 7.67 4.91
C MET A 121 3.61 7.98 5.71
N SER A 122 3.48 9.19 6.25
CA SER A 122 2.31 9.59 7.05
C SER A 122 1.01 9.54 6.24
N GLU A 123 1.07 10.01 4.99
CA GLU A 123 -0.06 9.98 4.03
C GLU A 123 -0.47 8.54 3.71
N ALA A 124 0.49 7.67 3.38
CA ALA A 124 0.22 6.29 3.02
C ALA A 124 -0.31 5.46 4.21
N ILE A 125 0.24 5.64 5.41
CA ILE A 125 -0.26 5.00 6.64
C ILE A 125 -1.69 5.45 6.92
N SER A 126 -1.94 6.76 6.88
CA SER A 126 -3.25 7.35 7.14
C SER A 126 -4.31 6.84 6.16
N ALA A 127 -3.97 6.80 4.87
CA ALA A 127 -4.85 6.30 3.83
C ALA A 127 -5.14 4.81 4.00
N THR A 128 -4.12 4.00 4.26
CA THR A 128 -4.28 2.54 4.43
C THR A 128 -5.13 2.19 5.65
N TYR A 129 -4.89 2.87 6.77
CA TYR A 129 -5.74 2.74 7.96
C TYR A 129 -7.19 3.13 7.69
N THR A 130 -7.40 4.27 7.03
CA THR A 130 -8.73 4.78 6.71
C THR A 130 -9.49 3.82 5.79
N ASP A 131 -8.80 3.22 4.82
CA ASP A 131 -9.35 2.20 3.94
C ASP A 131 -9.77 0.95 4.73
N GLY A 132 -8.91 0.44 5.63
CA GLY A 132 -9.23 -0.67 6.51
C GLY A 132 -10.43 -0.39 7.41
N TYR A 133 -10.46 0.80 8.02
CA TYR A 133 -11.57 1.26 8.84
C TYR A 133 -12.88 1.38 8.05
N LYS A 134 -12.82 1.77 6.78
CA LYS A 134 -14.00 1.85 5.89
C LYS A 134 -14.32 0.53 5.17
N GLY A 135 -13.53 -0.52 5.38
CA GLY A 135 -13.69 -1.81 4.68
C GLY A 135 -13.37 -1.75 3.18
N ARG A 136 -12.57 -0.77 2.74
CA ARG A 136 -12.09 -0.65 1.36
C ARG A 136 -10.83 -1.47 1.22
N ASN A 137 -10.86 -2.53 0.42
CA ASN A 137 -9.65 -3.25 0.02
C ASN A 137 -9.25 -2.83 -1.38
#